data_AF-A0A956DXD8-F1
#
_entry.id   AF-A0A956DXD8-F1
#
_cell.length_a   1.000
_cell.length_b   1.000
_cell.length_c   1.000
_cell.angle_alpha   90.00
_cell.angle_beta   90.00
_cell.angle_gamma   90.00
#
_symmetry.space_group_name_H-M   'P 1'
#
loop_
_entity.id
_entity.type
_entity.pdbx_description
1 polymer ?
#
loop_
_entity_poly.entity_id
_entity_poly.type
_entity_poly.pdbx_seq_one_letter_code
_entity_poly.pdbx_strand_id
1 'polypeptide(L)'
;VKLGGRPLAAAKIVEAPSDGGYSLEAKVPWSALPKSRTVRIGYRGAVFFHDADASSRPETVIGTSEKRDYAHLPPLSLAPELALGSGLLRERNIQAAPSQNLLANVVGDALDERVLVYGPYLVVLGPGYREGRQYYYRDLEGTLLGFEVKDVTGDGRDDFFIKKRVQGSKGWVEVAEVLSYHGGSETPEPVFAQELRLAIGDDAMIENELRITGRGRGTQISLRATKARGIDQGSFARESNTGAEPVLLPWGEVTGQTFEFRDGRFVVRGETKGRGASAPAPAAAPRARPEPRPRGASWAKAAAQADPDGVYAHYKKQRDVRGKAKFDLRANLAEGAGKERVVVHDRDLVVFGEEFLGGRGFAAVELVAFARGADIKKLSTRDITRDGKQELVIEGVIESPMPDDLGGGVMKREVVMVYKVVGQQLERVFAAEVARNVGDKRVEATLRFTEGRIIELSPGRASGYSERTYPWRQKTTPDGGFEPLVLPWSGIDKVRLRFDGQKFARID
;
A
#
# COMPACT_ATOMS: atom_id res chain seq x y z
N VAL A 1 -6.52 31.07 -35.82
CA VAL A 1 -6.18 31.17 -34.38
C VAL A 1 -4.76 31.70 -34.19
N LYS A 2 -4.53 32.62 -33.24
CA LYS A 2 -3.21 33.22 -32.95
C LYS A 2 -2.87 33.10 -31.46
N LEU A 3 -1.58 33.01 -31.10
CA LEU A 3 -1.06 33.09 -29.73
C LEU A 3 -0.01 34.21 -29.66
N GLY A 4 -0.22 35.20 -28.79
CA GLY A 4 0.68 36.37 -28.71
C GLY A 4 0.84 37.10 -30.05
N GLY A 5 -0.24 37.18 -30.84
CA GLY A 5 -0.24 37.79 -32.17
C GLY A 5 0.32 36.92 -33.31
N ARG A 6 0.92 35.76 -33.01
CA ARG A 6 1.49 34.86 -34.03
C ARG A 6 0.51 33.76 -34.43
N PRO A 7 0.41 33.39 -35.73
CA PRO A 7 -0.43 32.26 -36.16
C PRO A 7 -0.09 30.96 -35.45
N LEU A 8 -1.11 30.19 -35.05
CA LEU A 8 -0.95 28.89 -34.40
C LEU A 8 -1.52 27.79 -35.30
N ALA A 9 -0.66 27.13 -36.08
CA ALA A 9 -1.05 26.27 -37.21
C ALA A 9 -2.00 25.11 -36.86
N ALA A 10 -1.83 24.48 -35.69
CA ALA A 10 -2.63 23.34 -35.27
C ALA A 10 -3.85 23.71 -34.42
N ALA A 11 -4.07 25.01 -34.17
CA ALA A 11 -5.25 25.46 -33.45
C ALA A 11 -6.39 25.80 -34.40
N LYS A 12 -7.59 25.34 -34.06
CA LYS A 12 -8.81 25.50 -34.85
C LYS A 12 -9.93 26.00 -33.97
N ILE A 13 -10.81 26.80 -34.54
CA ILE A 13 -12.08 27.16 -33.96
C ILE A 13 -13.13 26.84 -35.02
N VAL A 14 -14.20 26.18 -34.61
CA VAL A 14 -15.38 25.92 -35.43
C VAL A 14 -16.54 26.59 -34.74
N GLU A 15 -17.32 27.33 -35.51
CA GLU A 15 -18.53 28.00 -35.05
C GLU A 15 -19.71 27.40 -35.81
N ALA A 16 -20.78 27.09 -35.09
CA ALA A 16 -22.02 26.58 -35.65
C ALA A 16 -23.19 27.41 -35.10
N PRO A 17 -24.02 28.03 -35.95
CA PRO A 17 -25.24 28.69 -35.51
C PRO A 17 -26.17 27.72 -34.76
N SER A 18 -26.87 28.18 -33.75
CA SER A 18 -27.89 27.44 -33.01
C SER A 18 -29.07 28.35 -32.67
N ASP A 19 -30.22 27.79 -32.34
CA ASP A 19 -31.38 28.59 -31.91
C ASP A 19 -30.99 29.47 -30.71
N GLY A 20 -31.07 30.79 -30.91
CA GLY A 20 -30.70 31.79 -29.90
C GLY A 20 -29.21 32.08 -29.72
N GLY A 21 -28.31 31.61 -30.61
CA GLY A 21 -26.88 31.95 -30.52
C GLY A 21 -25.94 31.13 -31.41
N TYR A 22 -24.77 30.79 -30.87
CA TYR A 22 -23.74 29.99 -31.55
C TYR A 22 -23.13 28.95 -30.60
N SER A 23 -22.77 27.80 -31.16
CA SER A 23 -21.89 26.81 -30.55
C SER A 23 -20.46 27.04 -31.04
N LEU A 24 -19.49 27.03 -30.13
CA LEU A 24 -18.08 27.18 -30.45
C LEU A 24 -17.29 25.97 -29.95
N GLU A 25 -16.55 25.33 -30.85
CA GLU A 25 -15.57 24.30 -30.51
C GLU A 25 -14.16 24.81 -30.82
N ALA A 26 -13.30 24.82 -29.80
CA ALA A 26 -11.91 25.24 -29.94
C ALA A 26 -10.96 24.06 -29.70
N LYS A 27 -10.08 23.82 -30.66
CA LYS A 27 -8.94 22.90 -30.53
C LYS A 27 -7.67 23.71 -30.34
N VAL A 28 -7.01 23.55 -29.20
CA VAL A 28 -5.70 24.14 -28.91
C VAL A 28 -4.71 23.01 -28.62
N PRO A 29 -3.60 22.89 -29.37
CA PRO A 29 -2.61 21.85 -29.10
C PRO A 29 -1.85 22.15 -27.81
N TRP A 30 -1.58 21.13 -27.00
CA TRP A 30 -0.79 21.27 -25.76
C TRP A 30 0.58 21.92 -25.99
N SER A 31 1.19 21.70 -27.16
CA SER A 31 2.47 22.33 -27.53
C SER A 31 2.41 23.87 -27.62
N ALA A 32 1.22 24.45 -27.72
CA ALA A 32 1.03 25.90 -27.71
C ALA A 32 1.08 26.51 -26.31
N LEU A 33 0.92 25.70 -25.27
CA LEU A 33 0.89 26.15 -23.89
C LEU A 33 2.28 25.95 -23.26
N PRO A 34 3.01 27.02 -22.88
CA PRO A 34 4.43 26.93 -22.51
C PRO A 34 4.76 25.89 -21.43
N LYS A 35 3.87 25.68 -20.45
CA LYS A 35 4.06 24.70 -19.36
C LYS A 35 3.50 23.31 -19.65
N SER A 36 2.73 23.13 -20.73
CA SER A 36 2.07 21.86 -21.03
C SER A 36 2.94 20.82 -21.71
N ARG A 37 4.23 21.14 -21.90
CA ARG A 37 5.25 20.15 -22.28
C ARG A 37 5.55 19.18 -21.14
N THR A 38 5.47 19.65 -19.89
CA THR A 38 5.72 18.86 -18.69
C THR A 38 4.49 18.76 -17.79
N VAL A 39 3.60 19.74 -17.74
CA VAL A 39 2.44 19.71 -16.82
C VAL A 39 1.12 19.82 -17.57
N ARG A 40 0.30 18.77 -17.55
CA ARG A 40 -1.04 18.74 -18.20
C ARG A 40 -2.22 18.64 -17.25
N ILE A 41 -1.99 18.90 -15.97
CA ILE A 41 -2.94 18.66 -14.89
C ILE A 41 -3.16 19.92 -14.06
N GLY A 42 -4.34 20.06 -13.44
CA GLY A 42 -4.66 21.21 -12.59
C GLY A 42 -4.87 22.52 -13.35
N TYR A 43 -5.11 22.46 -14.67
CA TYR A 43 -5.39 23.66 -15.45
C TYR A 43 -6.73 24.27 -15.07
N ARG A 44 -6.80 25.59 -15.24
CA ARG A 44 -8.04 26.36 -15.18
C ARG A 44 -8.12 27.20 -16.44
N GLY A 45 -9.33 27.44 -16.92
CA GLY A 45 -9.51 28.17 -18.17
C GLY A 45 -10.96 28.57 -18.38
N ALA A 46 -11.14 29.62 -19.17
CA ALA A 46 -12.43 30.08 -19.61
C ALA A 46 -12.33 30.51 -21.08
N VAL A 47 -13.45 30.46 -21.77
CA VAL A 47 -13.58 31.00 -23.13
C VAL A 47 -14.26 32.37 -23.02
N PHE A 48 -13.72 33.36 -23.72
CA PHE A 48 -14.28 34.70 -23.82
C PHE A 48 -14.51 35.04 -25.28
N PHE A 49 -15.75 35.34 -25.63
CA PHE A 49 -16.16 35.88 -26.90
C PHE A 49 -16.14 37.41 -26.82
N HIS A 50 -15.54 38.03 -27.83
CA HIS A 50 -15.45 39.48 -27.97
C HIS A 50 -16.16 39.88 -29.25
N ASP A 51 -17.28 40.57 -29.12
CA ASP A 51 -17.97 41.18 -30.25
C ASP A 51 -17.29 42.52 -30.58
N ALA A 52 -16.89 42.69 -31.84
CA ALA A 52 -16.19 43.88 -32.33
C ALA A 52 -16.64 44.23 -33.75
N ASP A 53 -17.94 44.09 -34.05
CA ASP A 53 -18.51 44.22 -35.39
C ASP A 53 -18.33 45.62 -36.03
N ALA A 54 -18.09 46.70 -35.25
CA ALA A 54 -17.98 48.06 -35.81
C ALA A 54 -16.81 48.94 -35.30
N SER A 55 -16.00 48.52 -34.33
CA SER A 55 -14.91 49.35 -33.79
C SER A 55 -13.67 48.54 -33.41
N SER A 56 -12.52 49.22 -33.27
CA SER A 56 -11.27 48.60 -32.79
C SER A 56 -11.30 48.22 -31.30
N ARG A 57 -12.43 48.44 -30.62
CA ARG A 57 -12.67 48.09 -29.21
C ARG A 57 -13.84 47.11 -29.11
N PRO A 58 -13.77 46.08 -28.25
CA PRO A 58 -14.88 45.15 -28.06
C PRO A 58 -16.12 45.89 -27.53
N GLU A 59 -17.27 45.72 -28.19
CA GLU A 59 -18.55 46.30 -27.77
C GLU A 59 -19.20 45.47 -26.67
N THR A 60 -19.06 44.14 -26.75
CA THR A 60 -19.54 43.20 -25.73
C THR A 60 -18.54 42.07 -25.51
N VAL A 61 -18.41 41.62 -24.25
CA VAL A 61 -17.59 40.46 -23.88
C VAL A 61 -18.45 39.47 -23.10
N ILE A 62 -18.60 38.26 -23.64
CA ILE A 62 -19.31 37.14 -23.00
C ILE A 62 -18.27 36.08 -22.65
N GLY A 63 -18.34 35.45 -21.48
CA GLY A 63 -17.40 34.39 -21.14
C GLY A 63 -17.94 33.34 -20.19
N THR A 64 -17.28 32.19 -20.16
CA THR A 64 -17.60 31.08 -19.24
C THR A 64 -17.10 31.33 -17.80
N SER A 65 -16.54 32.52 -17.55
CA SER A 65 -16.14 33.04 -16.25
C SER A 65 -16.35 34.55 -16.27
N GLU A 66 -16.76 35.13 -15.14
CA GLU A 66 -16.92 36.58 -14.99
C GLU A 66 -15.59 37.32 -14.97
N LYS A 67 -14.53 36.63 -14.52
CA LYS A 67 -13.21 37.21 -14.32
C LYS A 67 -12.11 36.36 -14.96
N ARG A 68 -10.98 37.01 -15.26
CA ARG A 68 -9.83 36.43 -15.96
C ARG A 68 -8.69 36.01 -15.05
N ASP A 69 -8.71 36.42 -13.79
CA ASP A 69 -7.71 35.99 -12.84
C ASP A 69 -7.89 34.51 -12.50
N TYR A 70 -6.77 33.85 -12.23
CA TYR A 70 -6.68 32.40 -12.13
C TYR A 70 -7.61 31.78 -11.07
N ALA A 71 -7.86 32.49 -9.96
CA ALA A 71 -8.67 31.99 -8.86
C ALA A 71 -10.15 31.83 -9.25
N HIS A 72 -10.62 32.68 -10.16
CA HIS A 72 -12.00 32.69 -10.64
C HIS A 72 -12.23 31.85 -11.89
N LEU A 73 -11.17 31.39 -12.56
CA LEU A 73 -11.30 30.48 -13.69
C LEU A 73 -11.77 29.08 -13.22
N PRO A 74 -12.73 28.45 -13.93
CA PRO A 74 -13.16 27.09 -13.63
C PRO A 74 -12.05 26.08 -13.97
N PRO A 75 -12.04 24.91 -13.31
CA PRO A 75 -11.07 23.86 -13.59
C PRO A 75 -11.30 23.24 -14.97
N LEU A 76 -10.21 22.99 -15.68
CA LEU A 76 -10.16 22.17 -16.89
C LEU A 76 -9.61 20.78 -16.50
N SER A 77 -10.48 20.01 -15.84
CA SER A 77 -10.10 18.74 -15.24
C SER A 77 -9.91 17.63 -16.28
N LEU A 78 -8.86 16.84 -16.10
CA LEU A 78 -8.71 15.55 -16.79
C LEU A 78 -9.64 14.50 -16.16
N ALA A 79 -9.85 13.39 -16.88
CA ALA A 79 -10.60 12.24 -16.38
C ALA A 79 -10.22 11.80 -14.95
N PRO A 80 -8.93 11.65 -14.58
CA PRO A 80 -8.56 11.26 -13.23
C PRO A 80 -8.83 12.33 -12.16
N GLU A 81 -8.83 13.62 -12.51
CA GLU A 81 -9.20 14.69 -11.58
C GLU A 81 -10.70 14.65 -11.27
N LEU A 82 -11.53 14.39 -12.28
CA LEU A 82 -12.96 14.17 -12.12
C LEU A 82 -13.23 12.89 -11.31
N ALA A 83 -12.49 11.81 -11.59
CA ALA A 83 -12.61 10.54 -10.88
C ALA A 83 -12.22 10.67 -9.41
N LEU A 84 -11.16 11.41 -9.09
CA LEU A 84 -10.77 11.68 -7.70
C LEU A 84 -11.90 12.40 -6.93
N GLY A 85 -12.48 13.44 -7.53
CA GLY A 85 -13.54 14.23 -6.91
C GLY A 85 -14.84 13.45 -6.72
N SER A 86 -15.22 12.64 -7.71
CA SER A 86 -16.45 11.83 -7.67
C SER A 86 -16.32 10.52 -6.89
N GLY A 87 -15.09 9.99 -6.78
CA GLY A 87 -14.73 8.79 -6.02
C GLY A 87 -14.22 9.13 -4.63
N LEU A 88 -12.92 8.91 -4.37
CA LEU A 88 -12.31 8.95 -3.03
C LEU A 88 -12.75 10.15 -2.18
N LEU A 89 -12.72 11.37 -2.73
CA LEU A 89 -13.05 12.56 -1.93
C LEU A 89 -14.52 12.55 -1.49
N ARG A 90 -15.43 12.13 -2.37
CA ARG A 90 -16.85 12.00 -2.06
C ARG A 90 -17.12 10.85 -1.10
N GLU A 91 -16.57 9.67 -1.39
CA GLU A 91 -16.77 8.43 -0.62
C GLU A 91 -16.25 8.55 0.82
N ARG A 92 -15.15 9.26 1.02
CA ARG A 92 -14.55 9.51 2.34
C ARG A 92 -14.99 10.83 2.96
N ASN A 93 -15.94 11.55 2.35
CA ASN A 93 -16.43 12.85 2.77
C ASN A 93 -15.29 13.86 3.07
N ILE A 94 -14.27 13.88 2.22
CA ILE A 94 -13.12 14.76 2.33
C ILE A 94 -13.45 16.07 1.61
N GLN A 95 -13.62 17.12 2.41
CA GLN A 95 -13.90 18.47 1.90
C GLN A 95 -12.70 19.41 2.02
N ALA A 96 -11.75 19.08 2.90
CA ALA A 96 -10.55 19.87 3.10
C ALA A 96 -9.64 19.83 1.87
N ALA A 97 -8.95 20.93 1.61
CA ALA A 97 -7.87 20.98 0.63
C ALA A 97 -6.74 20.01 1.03
N PRO A 98 -5.98 19.48 0.06
CA PRO A 98 -4.90 18.57 0.38
C PRO A 98 -3.79 19.31 1.14
N SER A 99 -3.22 18.67 2.15
CA SER A 99 -2.12 19.21 2.95
C SER A 99 -0.80 19.27 2.16
N GLN A 100 -0.67 18.44 1.12
CA GLN A 100 0.42 18.45 0.16
C GLN A 100 -0.16 18.45 -1.25
N ASN A 101 0.42 19.25 -2.14
CA ASN A 101 0.04 19.31 -3.56
C ASN A 101 1.28 19.61 -4.39
N LEU A 102 1.93 18.55 -4.83
CA LEU A 102 3.23 18.58 -5.51
C LEU A 102 3.08 18.05 -6.94
N LEU A 103 4.09 18.37 -7.76
CA LEU A 103 4.28 17.77 -9.08
C LEU A 103 5.49 16.86 -9.02
N ALA A 104 5.40 15.68 -9.63
CA ALA A 104 6.39 14.62 -9.56
C ALA A 104 6.40 13.81 -10.86
N ASN A 105 7.58 13.45 -11.36
CA ASN A 105 7.68 12.53 -12.49
C ASN A 105 7.77 11.10 -11.99
N VAL A 106 6.63 10.47 -11.75
CA VAL A 106 6.59 9.13 -11.14
C VAL A 106 6.51 8.01 -12.19
N VAL A 107 6.08 8.35 -13.40
CA VAL A 107 6.01 7.42 -14.54
C VAL A 107 7.36 7.30 -15.26
N GLY A 108 8.19 8.34 -15.20
CA GLY A 108 9.47 8.43 -15.90
C GLY A 108 9.33 8.89 -17.34
N ASP A 109 8.21 9.53 -17.70
CA ASP A 109 8.02 10.16 -19.00
C ASP A 109 8.35 11.66 -18.94
N ALA A 110 7.92 12.45 -19.93
CA ALA A 110 8.17 13.89 -19.94
C ALA A 110 7.16 14.69 -19.12
N LEU A 111 6.12 14.04 -18.58
CA LEU A 111 4.99 14.66 -17.92
C LEU A 111 5.06 14.43 -16.41
N ASP A 112 4.76 15.48 -15.66
CA ASP A 112 4.63 15.41 -14.22
C ASP A 112 3.20 15.00 -13.83
N GLU A 113 3.13 14.07 -12.90
CA GLU A 113 1.93 13.73 -12.14
C GLU A 113 1.72 14.71 -11.00
N ARG A 114 0.46 14.83 -10.57
CA ARG A 114 0.07 15.52 -9.36
C ARG A 114 0.02 14.54 -8.20
N VAL A 115 0.76 14.87 -7.14
CA VAL A 115 0.85 14.11 -5.91
C VAL A 115 0.18 14.90 -4.80
N LEU A 116 -0.88 14.34 -4.22
CA LEU A 116 -1.73 15.00 -3.25
C LEU A 116 -1.73 14.21 -1.95
N VAL A 117 -1.82 14.89 -0.81
CA VAL A 117 -2.12 14.23 0.46
C VAL A 117 -3.38 14.83 1.08
N TYR A 118 -4.42 14.00 1.23
CA TYR A 118 -5.70 14.37 1.85
C TYR A 118 -5.87 13.62 3.17
N GLY A 119 -5.68 14.30 4.30
CA GLY A 119 -5.69 13.62 5.60
C GLY A 119 -4.64 12.49 5.61
N PRO A 120 -5.03 11.21 5.81
CA PRO A 120 -4.11 10.08 5.76
C PRO A 120 -3.89 9.55 4.33
N TYR A 121 -4.58 10.05 3.30
CA TYR A 121 -4.53 9.46 1.96
C TYR A 121 -3.48 10.13 1.08
N LEU A 122 -2.46 9.38 0.65
CA LEU A 122 -1.61 9.74 -0.47
C LEU A 122 -2.34 9.42 -1.77
N VAL A 123 -2.36 10.37 -2.70
CA VAL A 123 -3.01 10.25 -4.00
C VAL A 123 -2.03 10.63 -5.10
N VAL A 124 -2.01 9.86 -6.18
CA VAL A 124 -1.20 10.12 -7.38
C VAL A 124 -2.11 10.06 -8.59
N LEU A 125 -2.05 11.10 -9.43
CA LEU A 125 -2.76 11.11 -10.69
C LEU A 125 -2.09 12.04 -11.70
N GLY A 126 -2.24 11.77 -12.98
CA GLY A 126 -1.62 12.61 -14.01
C GLY A 126 -1.83 12.04 -15.40
N PRO A 127 -1.42 12.80 -16.42
CA PRO A 127 -1.63 12.44 -17.82
C PRO A 127 -0.83 11.20 -18.26
N GLY A 128 0.36 10.95 -17.67
CA GLY A 128 1.16 9.75 -17.93
C GLY A 128 0.71 8.58 -17.07
N TYR A 129 0.31 8.85 -15.82
CA TYR A 129 -0.11 7.82 -14.88
C TYR A 129 -1.37 7.09 -15.33
N ARG A 130 -1.25 5.78 -15.55
CA ARG A 130 -2.34 4.91 -16.03
C ARG A 130 -3.10 5.52 -17.22
N GLU A 131 -2.34 5.99 -18.20
CA GLU A 131 -2.82 6.63 -19.42
C GLU A 131 -3.70 7.87 -19.19
N GLY A 132 -3.60 8.52 -18.02
CA GLY A 132 -4.42 9.68 -17.69
C GLY A 132 -5.89 9.36 -17.56
N ARG A 133 -6.23 8.14 -17.14
CA ARG A 133 -7.63 7.70 -16.93
C ARG A 133 -7.97 7.38 -15.48
N GLN A 134 -6.97 7.13 -14.65
CA GLN A 134 -7.16 6.67 -13.27
C GLN A 134 -6.28 7.44 -12.29
N TYR A 135 -6.62 7.34 -11.01
CA TYR A 135 -5.78 7.77 -9.91
C TYR A 135 -5.42 6.56 -9.04
N TYR A 136 -4.31 6.67 -8.31
CA TYR A 136 -3.96 5.78 -7.22
C TYR A 136 -4.19 6.48 -5.90
N TYR A 137 -4.57 5.72 -4.86
CA TYR A 137 -4.49 6.21 -3.50
C TYR A 137 -4.06 5.11 -2.52
N ARG A 138 -3.44 5.52 -1.41
CA ARG A 138 -3.08 4.66 -0.27
C ARG A 138 -3.37 5.37 1.03
N ASP A 139 -3.84 4.64 2.03
CA ASP A 139 -3.77 5.09 3.42
C ASP A 139 -2.30 5.10 3.88
N LEU A 140 -1.85 6.21 4.44
CA LEU A 140 -0.51 6.33 5.00
C LEU A 140 -0.42 5.79 6.42
N GLU A 141 -1.53 5.56 7.10
CA GLU A 141 -1.63 5.10 8.48
C GLU A 141 -0.90 6.03 9.46
N GLY A 142 -1.64 6.99 10.00
CA GLY A 142 -1.15 7.94 11.01
C GLY A 142 -1.13 9.39 10.54
N THR A 143 -0.50 10.25 11.34
CA THR A 143 -0.43 11.70 11.09
C THR A 143 0.82 12.05 10.30
N LEU A 144 0.67 12.67 9.13
CA LEU A 144 1.80 13.13 8.33
C LEU A 144 2.60 14.23 9.05
N LEU A 145 3.91 14.04 9.16
CA LEU A 145 4.85 15.00 9.74
C LEU A 145 5.76 15.64 8.70
N GLY A 146 6.04 14.94 7.60
CA GLY A 146 6.87 15.42 6.52
C GLY A 146 6.66 14.63 5.24
N PHE A 147 6.80 15.30 4.10
CA PHE A 147 6.60 14.70 2.79
C PHE A 147 7.55 15.37 1.79
N GLU A 148 8.36 14.57 1.11
CA GLU A 148 9.26 15.01 0.07
C GLU A 148 9.11 14.10 -1.15
N VAL A 149 9.34 14.66 -2.33
CA VAL A 149 9.35 13.95 -3.60
C VAL A 149 10.74 14.13 -4.21
N LYS A 150 11.42 13.02 -4.52
CA LYS A 150 12.72 13.02 -5.19
C LYS A 150 13.11 11.61 -5.64
N ASP A 151 13.79 11.51 -6.77
CA ASP A 151 14.49 10.28 -7.18
C ASP A 151 15.61 9.91 -6.18
N VAL A 152 15.33 8.91 -5.32
CA VAL A 152 16.29 8.32 -4.37
C VAL A 152 16.79 6.95 -4.81
N THR A 153 16.11 6.30 -5.75
CA THR A 153 16.49 4.96 -6.24
C THR A 153 17.42 5.00 -7.46
N GLY A 154 17.43 6.12 -8.19
CA GLY A 154 18.24 6.35 -9.38
C GLY A 154 17.70 5.71 -10.65
N ASP A 155 16.40 5.47 -10.71
CA ASP A 155 15.71 4.95 -11.90
C ASP A 155 15.13 6.06 -12.79
N GLY A 156 15.31 7.32 -12.42
CA GLY A 156 14.81 8.48 -13.16
C GLY A 156 13.35 8.81 -12.88
N ARG A 157 12.72 8.11 -11.93
CA ARG A 157 11.39 8.41 -11.40
C ARG A 157 11.52 9.02 -10.02
N ASP A 158 10.61 9.92 -9.69
CA ASP A 158 10.55 10.47 -8.34
C ASP A 158 9.91 9.49 -7.36
N ASP A 159 10.54 9.35 -6.20
CA ASP A 159 10.08 8.55 -5.07
C ASP A 159 9.46 9.43 -3.99
N PHE A 160 8.69 8.83 -3.08
CA PHE A 160 8.06 9.55 -1.97
C PHE A 160 8.79 9.26 -0.66
N PHE A 161 9.34 10.29 -0.04
CA PHE A 161 9.89 10.21 1.30
C PHE A 161 8.88 10.77 2.30
N ILE A 162 8.42 9.92 3.21
CA ILE A 162 7.31 10.18 4.11
C ILE A 162 7.82 10.08 5.54
N LYS A 163 7.51 11.08 6.36
CA LYS A 163 7.60 11.00 7.82
C LYS A 163 6.20 11.06 8.39
N LYS A 164 5.84 10.09 9.21
CA LYS A 164 4.50 9.99 9.81
C LYS A 164 4.59 9.59 11.27
N ARG A 165 3.57 9.94 12.05
CA ARG A 165 3.39 9.52 13.44
C ARG A 165 2.24 8.53 13.53
N VAL A 166 2.53 7.33 14.02
CA VAL A 166 1.54 6.30 14.31
C VAL A 166 1.22 6.34 15.80
N GLN A 167 -0.06 6.50 16.13
CA GLN A 167 -0.52 6.51 17.51
C GLN A 167 -0.73 5.06 17.99
N GLY A 168 -0.14 4.73 19.14
CA GLY A 168 -0.39 3.49 19.87
C GLY A 168 -1.18 3.75 21.15
N SER A 169 -1.56 2.66 21.83
CA SER A 169 -2.30 2.72 23.10
C SER A 169 -1.47 3.22 24.28
N LYS A 170 -0.14 3.16 24.19
CA LYS A 170 0.80 3.55 25.25
C LYS A 170 1.77 4.66 24.84
N GLY A 171 1.49 5.36 23.74
CA GLY A 171 2.41 6.37 23.21
C GLY A 171 2.35 6.42 21.70
N TRP A 172 3.41 6.88 21.05
CA TRP A 172 3.45 7.05 19.61
C TRP A 172 4.83 6.74 19.04
N VAL A 173 4.86 6.46 17.76
CA VAL A 173 6.09 6.21 17.02
C VAL A 173 6.12 7.04 15.73
N GLU A 174 7.24 7.70 15.48
CA GLU A 174 7.53 8.35 14.21
C GLU A 174 8.24 7.37 13.29
N VAL A 175 7.72 7.21 12.08
CA VAL A 175 8.24 6.33 11.04
C VAL A 175 8.66 7.17 9.85
N ALA A 176 9.86 6.90 9.32
CA ALA A 176 10.28 7.35 8.00
C ALA A 176 10.13 6.21 6.99
N GLU A 177 9.51 6.49 5.85
CA GLU A 177 9.19 5.52 4.81
C GLU A 177 9.61 6.10 3.45
N VAL A 178 10.17 5.26 2.56
CA VAL A 178 10.37 5.58 1.14
C VAL A 178 9.45 4.68 0.33
N LEU A 179 8.60 5.29 -0.50
CA LEU A 179 7.79 4.59 -1.50
C LEU A 179 8.36 4.84 -2.89
N SER A 180 8.46 3.79 -3.71
CA SER A 180 9.07 3.86 -5.03
C SER A 180 8.27 3.09 -6.09
N TYR A 181 8.32 3.55 -7.34
CA TYR A 181 7.84 2.84 -8.52
C TYR A 181 8.91 1.95 -9.16
N HIS A 182 9.91 1.57 -8.36
CA HIS A 182 11.01 0.71 -8.77
C HIS A 182 10.51 -0.59 -9.41
N GLY A 183 11.35 -1.19 -10.26
CA GLY A 183 11.07 -2.49 -10.86
C GLY A 183 9.95 -2.47 -11.90
N GLY A 184 9.47 -1.27 -12.28
CA GLY A 184 8.34 -1.12 -13.19
C GLY A 184 6.98 -1.32 -12.53
N SER A 185 6.89 -1.26 -11.20
CA SER A 185 5.60 -1.32 -10.52
C SER A 185 4.69 -0.17 -10.96
N GLU A 186 3.41 -0.44 -11.14
CA GLU A 186 2.39 0.57 -11.48
C GLU A 186 1.90 1.32 -10.23
N THR A 187 2.26 0.86 -9.04
CA THR A 187 1.91 1.48 -7.76
C THR A 187 3.17 1.65 -6.90
N PRO A 188 3.24 2.70 -6.08
CA PRO A 188 4.41 2.95 -5.25
C PRO A 188 4.46 1.94 -4.09
N GLU A 189 5.58 1.22 -3.99
CA GLU A 189 5.82 0.19 -2.97
C GLU A 189 6.85 0.64 -1.95
N PRO A 190 6.75 0.20 -0.67
CA PRO A 190 7.74 0.55 0.34
C PRO A 190 9.08 -0.12 0.04
N VAL A 191 10.12 0.69 -0.11
CA VAL A 191 11.51 0.24 -0.34
C VAL A 191 12.44 0.55 0.84
N PHE A 192 11.94 1.30 1.83
CA PHE A 192 12.58 1.59 3.10
C PHE A 192 11.50 1.96 4.12
N ALA A 193 11.60 1.45 5.35
CA ALA A 193 10.75 1.85 6.47
C ALA A 193 11.51 1.72 7.79
N GLN A 194 11.60 2.80 8.56
CA GLN A 194 12.39 2.86 9.79
C GLN A 194 11.72 3.70 10.86
N GLU A 195 11.64 3.18 12.09
CA GLU A 195 11.24 3.97 13.25
C GLU A 195 12.34 4.95 13.66
N LEU A 196 11.96 6.22 13.84
CA LEU A 196 12.87 7.32 14.16
C LEU A 196 12.73 7.81 15.59
N ARG A 197 11.50 7.95 16.07
CA ARG A 197 11.24 8.38 17.45
C ARG A 197 10.16 7.53 18.05
N LEU A 198 10.30 7.22 19.32
CA LEU A 198 9.37 6.39 20.06
C LEU A 198 9.12 7.04 21.41
N ALA A 199 7.87 7.39 21.68
CA ALA A 199 7.41 7.80 23.00
C ALA A 199 6.61 6.66 23.64
N ILE A 200 6.91 6.37 24.90
CA ILE A 200 6.24 5.35 25.73
C ILE A 200 5.79 6.03 27.03
N GLY A 201 4.49 6.02 27.30
CA GLY A 201 3.92 6.81 28.38
C GLY A 201 4.23 8.30 28.22
N ASP A 202 4.33 8.99 29.35
CA ASP A 202 4.46 10.46 29.37
C ASP A 202 5.93 10.92 29.38
N ASP A 203 6.85 10.10 29.92
CA ASP A 203 8.23 10.52 30.21
C ASP A 203 9.31 9.72 29.46
N ALA A 204 8.98 8.55 28.89
CA ALA A 204 9.95 7.72 28.19
C ALA A 204 9.97 8.02 26.69
N MET A 205 11.18 8.28 26.16
CA MET A 205 11.38 8.59 24.75
C MET A 205 12.71 8.06 24.24
N ILE A 206 12.73 7.60 22.99
CA ILE A 206 13.92 7.26 22.21
C ILE A 206 13.91 8.06 20.92
N GLU A 207 15.06 8.62 20.54
CA GLU A 207 15.23 9.43 19.34
C GLU A 207 16.43 8.99 18.50
N ASN A 208 16.18 8.87 17.20
CA ASN A 208 17.17 8.67 16.17
C ASN A 208 17.21 9.86 15.22
N GLU A 209 18.40 10.12 14.69
CA GLU A 209 18.61 11.07 13.61
C GLU A 209 18.69 10.30 12.29
N LEU A 210 17.90 10.72 11.30
CA LEU A 210 17.97 10.23 9.93
C LEU A 210 18.39 11.35 8.99
N ARG A 211 19.42 11.10 8.20
CA ARG A 211 19.95 12.02 7.19
C ARG A 211 20.07 11.32 5.84
N ILE A 212 19.53 11.96 4.81
CA ILE A 212 19.63 11.52 3.42
C ILE A 212 20.65 12.41 2.71
N THR A 213 21.61 11.79 2.03
CA THR A 213 22.62 12.50 1.21
C THR A 213 22.67 11.89 -0.19
N GLY A 214 23.15 12.67 -1.16
CA GLY A 214 23.19 12.26 -2.56
C GLY A 214 21.83 12.37 -3.27
N ARG A 215 21.78 11.85 -4.51
CA ARG A 215 20.59 11.78 -5.35
C ARG A 215 20.69 10.56 -6.28
N GLY A 216 19.54 10.00 -6.67
CA GLY A 216 19.45 8.85 -7.54
C GLY A 216 20.29 7.68 -7.03
N ARG A 217 21.11 7.07 -7.89
CA ARG A 217 21.95 5.91 -7.53
C ARG A 217 23.01 6.20 -6.45
N GLY A 218 23.33 7.48 -6.24
CA GLY A 218 24.28 7.91 -5.21
C GLY A 218 23.62 8.18 -3.85
N THR A 219 22.32 7.95 -3.71
CA THR A 219 21.60 8.23 -2.47
C THR A 219 22.05 7.31 -1.35
N GLN A 220 22.33 7.90 -0.20
CA GLN A 220 22.60 7.19 1.05
C GLN A 220 21.67 7.69 2.13
N ILE A 221 21.11 6.75 2.89
CA ILE A 221 20.35 7.04 4.11
C ILE A 221 21.24 6.68 5.28
N SER A 222 21.45 7.61 6.19
CA SER A 222 22.21 7.39 7.43
C SER A 222 21.28 7.55 8.61
N LEU A 223 21.33 6.59 9.52
CA LEU A 223 20.53 6.52 10.73
C LEU A 223 21.47 6.42 11.92
N ARG A 224 21.20 7.18 12.98
CA ARG A 224 21.99 7.15 14.21
C ARG A 224 21.09 7.25 15.43
N ALA A 225 21.31 6.36 16.40
CA ALA A 225 20.72 6.48 17.73
C ALA A 225 21.33 7.69 18.44
N THR A 226 20.48 8.59 18.95
CA THR A 226 20.95 9.85 19.55
C THR A 226 20.71 9.91 21.04
N LYS A 227 19.45 9.86 21.46
CA LYS A 227 19.06 10.11 22.85
C LYS A 227 17.98 9.15 23.28
N ALA A 228 18.01 8.82 24.56
CA ALA A 228 16.90 8.22 25.26
C ALA A 228 16.69 8.97 26.58
N ARG A 229 15.45 9.13 26.98
CA ARG A 229 15.04 9.78 28.22
C ARG A 229 14.00 8.89 28.90
N GLY A 230 14.09 8.72 30.22
CA GLY A 230 13.09 7.99 31.00
C GLY A 230 13.02 6.49 30.70
N ILE A 231 13.94 5.96 29.89
CA ILE A 231 13.99 4.56 29.49
C ILE A 231 15.44 4.15 29.18
N ASP A 232 15.77 2.92 29.52
CA ASP A 232 17.10 2.31 29.41
C ASP A 232 17.01 0.84 29.01
N GLN A 233 18.15 0.15 28.95
CA GLN A 233 18.21 -1.26 28.57
C GLN A 233 17.38 -2.19 29.47
N GLY A 234 17.31 -1.91 30.77
CA GLY A 234 16.60 -2.76 31.73
C GLY A 234 15.09 -2.55 31.72
N SER A 235 14.64 -1.37 31.25
CA SER A 235 13.23 -0.97 31.23
C SER A 235 12.60 -1.01 29.83
N PHE A 236 13.41 -1.17 28.77
CA PHE A 236 12.92 -1.24 27.40
C PHE A 236 12.57 -2.68 26.98
N ALA A 237 11.28 -2.96 26.81
CA ALA A 237 10.78 -4.19 26.19
C ALA A 237 9.68 -3.84 25.19
N ARG A 238 10.00 -3.87 23.88
CA ARG A 238 9.05 -3.62 22.81
C ARG A 238 9.44 -4.35 21.53
N GLU A 239 8.45 -4.94 20.88
CA GLU A 239 8.49 -5.32 19.48
C GLU A 239 7.86 -4.21 18.63
N SER A 240 8.41 -3.93 17.45
CA SER A 240 7.77 -3.00 16.52
C SER A 240 6.50 -3.63 15.95
N ASN A 241 5.45 -2.82 15.86
CA ASN A 241 4.15 -3.20 15.31
C ASN A 241 3.74 -2.32 14.11
N THR A 242 4.68 -1.55 13.55
CA THR A 242 4.43 -0.62 12.43
C THR A 242 4.75 -1.22 11.07
N GLY A 243 5.34 -2.43 11.03
CA GLY A 243 5.90 -3.01 9.82
C GLY A 243 7.21 -2.34 9.36
N ALA A 244 7.70 -1.33 10.09
CA ALA A 244 8.99 -0.70 9.88
C ALA A 244 10.08 -1.38 10.72
N GLU A 245 11.34 -1.18 10.33
CA GLU A 245 12.48 -1.60 11.15
C GLU A 245 12.48 -0.86 12.50
N PRO A 246 12.69 -1.55 13.63
CA PRO A 246 12.62 -0.95 14.96
C PRO A 246 13.62 0.19 15.17
N VAL A 247 13.29 1.09 16.10
CA VAL A 247 14.18 2.20 16.48
C VAL A 247 15.53 1.66 16.99
N LEU A 248 16.64 2.15 16.44
CA LEU A 248 17.96 1.89 17.02
C LEU A 248 18.02 2.39 18.46
N LEU A 249 18.59 1.58 19.34
CA LEU A 249 18.70 1.91 20.76
C LEU A 249 20.06 2.56 21.05
N PRO A 250 20.13 3.64 21.84
CA PRO A 250 21.41 4.26 22.21
C PRO A 250 22.37 3.31 22.95
N TRP A 251 21.84 2.29 23.61
CA TRP A 251 22.58 1.21 24.29
C TRP A 251 22.61 -0.11 23.50
N GLY A 252 22.06 -0.15 22.29
CA GLY A 252 22.04 -1.33 21.45
C GLY A 252 23.42 -1.69 20.90
N GLU A 253 23.56 -2.92 20.40
CA GLU A 253 24.79 -3.37 19.73
C GLU A 253 25.10 -2.55 18.48
N VAL A 254 24.05 -2.07 17.79
CA VAL A 254 24.14 -1.18 16.63
C VAL A 254 23.54 0.17 17.00
N THR A 255 24.36 1.22 16.94
CA THR A 255 23.97 2.61 17.26
C THR A 255 23.91 3.49 16.01
N GLY A 256 24.26 2.96 14.85
CA GLY A 256 24.05 3.64 13.59
C GLY A 256 24.14 2.69 12.40
N GLN A 257 23.40 3.00 11.35
CA GLN A 257 23.36 2.25 10.10
C GLN A 257 23.42 3.21 8.92
N THR A 258 24.04 2.75 7.85
CA THR A 258 24.03 3.42 6.55
C THR A 258 23.40 2.49 5.53
N PHE A 259 22.50 3.00 4.72
CA PHE A 259 21.74 2.25 3.74
C PHE A 259 22.04 2.77 2.34
N GLU A 260 22.03 1.85 1.39
CA GLU A 260 22.12 2.14 -0.04
C GLU A 260 21.05 1.34 -0.79
N PHE A 261 20.59 1.87 -1.92
CA PHE A 261 19.57 1.20 -2.71
C PHE A 261 20.19 0.07 -3.54
N ARG A 262 19.74 -1.16 -3.31
CA ARG A 262 20.15 -2.37 -4.06
C ARG A 262 18.98 -3.35 -4.16
N ASP A 263 18.87 -3.97 -5.33
CA ASP A 263 17.91 -5.05 -5.58
C ASP A 263 16.48 -4.68 -5.15
N GLY A 264 16.07 -3.46 -5.48
CA GLY A 264 14.72 -2.95 -5.23
C GLY A 264 14.42 -2.46 -3.82
N ARG A 265 15.41 -2.39 -2.92
CA ARG A 265 15.23 -1.89 -1.55
C ARG A 265 16.46 -1.20 -1.00
N PHE A 266 16.30 -0.40 0.04
CA PHE A 266 17.44 0.10 0.81
C PHE A 266 17.96 -1.01 1.73
N VAL A 267 19.23 -1.39 1.56
CA VAL A 267 19.90 -2.42 2.37
C VAL A 267 21.02 -1.80 3.19
N VAL A 268 21.29 -2.36 4.36
CA VAL A 268 22.39 -1.93 5.22
C VAL A 268 23.73 -2.16 4.51
N ARG A 269 24.48 -1.07 4.33
CA ARG A 269 25.84 -1.05 3.78
C ARG A 269 26.90 -1.09 4.88
N GLY A 270 26.63 -0.45 6.01
CA GLY A 270 27.59 -0.33 7.10
C GLY A 270 26.92 0.03 8.42
N GLU A 271 27.56 -0.38 9.52
CA GLU A 271 27.03 -0.24 10.87
C GLU A 271 28.06 0.37 11.81
N THR A 272 27.58 1.13 12.80
CA THR A 272 28.37 1.62 13.93
C THR A 272 28.02 0.81 15.16
N LYS A 273 29.01 0.10 15.72
CA LYS A 273 28.82 -0.70 16.93
C LYS A 273 28.76 0.16 18.19
N GLY A 274 27.84 -0.16 19.10
CA GLY A 274 27.72 0.45 20.42
C GLY A 274 28.83 0.00 21.39
N ARG A 275 29.09 0.78 22.44
CA ARG A 275 30.15 0.52 23.44
C ARG A 275 29.91 -0.70 24.34
N GLY A 276 28.75 -1.35 24.26
CA GLY A 276 28.39 -2.55 25.04
C GLY A 276 28.68 -3.89 24.35
N ALA A 277 29.26 -3.90 23.15
CA ALA A 277 29.48 -5.14 22.38
C ALA A 277 30.67 -5.96 22.91
N SER A 278 30.45 -6.79 23.94
CA SER A 278 31.33 -7.92 24.24
C SER A 278 30.86 -9.15 23.47
N ALA A 279 31.63 -9.52 22.44
CA ALA A 279 31.32 -10.60 21.52
C ALA A 279 31.48 -12.00 22.15
N PRO A 280 30.59 -12.96 21.83
CA PRO A 280 30.98 -14.35 21.64
C PRO A 280 31.44 -14.56 20.19
N ALA A 281 32.50 -15.36 20.01
CA ALA A 281 33.07 -15.68 18.71
C ALA A 281 32.05 -16.40 17.78
N PRO A 282 32.05 -16.13 16.46
CA PRO A 282 31.12 -16.78 15.54
C PRO A 282 31.52 -18.24 15.29
N ALA A 283 30.56 -19.15 15.48
CA ALA A 283 30.58 -20.45 14.81
C ALA A 283 30.41 -20.23 13.29
N ALA A 284 31.23 -20.92 12.49
CA ALA A 284 31.29 -20.76 11.04
C ALA A 284 29.95 -21.11 10.35
N ALA A 285 29.41 -20.19 9.56
CA ALA A 285 28.29 -20.44 8.66
C ALA A 285 28.76 -20.99 7.30
N PRO A 286 28.00 -21.89 6.65
CA PRO A 286 28.33 -22.40 5.33
C PRO A 286 28.07 -21.37 4.23
N ARG A 287 28.94 -21.34 3.21
CA ARG A 287 28.87 -20.43 2.06
C ARG A 287 27.61 -20.69 1.21
N ALA A 288 26.75 -19.69 1.07
CA ALA A 288 25.68 -19.67 0.08
C ALA A 288 26.21 -19.26 -1.31
N ARG A 289 25.70 -19.94 -2.34
CA ARG A 289 25.99 -19.77 -3.77
C ARG A 289 25.05 -18.69 -4.35
N PRO A 290 25.48 -17.84 -5.32
CA PRO A 290 24.65 -16.74 -5.80
C PRO A 290 23.47 -17.22 -6.66
N GLU A 291 22.29 -16.65 -6.45
CA GLU A 291 21.09 -16.83 -7.29
C GLU A 291 21.06 -15.85 -8.49
N PRO A 292 20.47 -16.23 -9.65
CA PRO A 292 20.43 -15.41 -10.85
C PRO A 292 19.19 -14.49 -10.92
N ARG A 293 19.39 -13.31 -11.53
CA ARG A 293 18.40 -12.24 -11.78
C ARG A 293 17.20 -12.70 -12.64
N PRO A 294 15.97 -12.18 -12.42
CA PRO A 294 14.87 -12.36 -13.36
C PRO A 294 15.02 -11.43 -14.58
N ARG A 295 14.90 -12.02 -15.77
CA ARG A 295 14.67 -11.31 -17.03
C ARG A 295 13.17 -11.27 -17.28
N GLY A 296 12.59 -10.07 -17.38
CA GLY A 296 11.24 -9.90 -17.92
C GLY A 296 11.21 -10.18 -19.43
N ALA A 297 10.17 -10.84 -19.91
CA ALA A 297 9.88 -10.94 -21.34
C ALA A 297 8.46 -10.45 -21.60
N SER A 298 8.33 -9.46 -22.50
CA SER A 298 7.06 -9.02 -23.08
C SER A 298 6.66 -9.96 -24.21
N TRP A 299 5.36 -10.18 -24.40
CA TRP A 299 4.83 -10.76 -25.63
C TRP A 299 3.51 -10.10 -26.03
N ALA A 300 3.52 -9.45 -27.18
CA ALA A 300 2.35 -9.16 -28.00
C ALA A 300 2.53 -9.85 -29.36
N LYS A 301 1.82 -10.96 -29.60
CA LYS A 301 1.11 -11.33 -30.85
C LYS A 301 0.58 -12.78 -30.85
N ALA A 302 -0.55 -12.94 -31.55
CA ALA A 302 -1.30 -14.14 -31.95
C ALA A 302 -2.25 -14.77 -30.92
N ALA A 303 -3.48 -15.05 -31.38
CA ALA A 303 -4.57 -15.71 -30.66
C ALA A 303 -4.25 -17.20 -30.43
N ALA A 304 -3.36 -17.48 -29.48
CA ALA A 304 -3.14 -18.81 -28.95
C ALA A 304 -4.19 -19.14 -27.89
N GLN A 305 -4.63 -20.41 -27.87
CA GLN A 305 -5.58 -20.98 -26.92
C GLN A 305 -5.08 -20.82 -25.47
N ALA A 306 -5.99 -20.68 -24.50
CA ALA A 306 -5.64 -20.61 -23.08
C ALA A 306 -4.76 -21.81 -22.67
N ASP A 307 -3.68 -21.56 -21.92
CA ASP A 307 -2.74 -22.60 -21.48
C ASP A 307 -2.41 -22.43 -19.98
N PRO A 308 -3.32 -22.87 -19.09
CA PRO A 308 -3.11 -22.76 -17.64
C PRO A 308 -1.90 -23.56 -17.13
N ASP A 309 -1.57 -24.69 -17.76
CA ASP A 309 -0.43 -25.50 -17.36
C ASP A 309 0.90 -24.84 -17.76
N GLY A 310 0.95 -24.17 -18.92
CA GLY A 310 2.04 -23.29 -19.32
C GLY A 310 2.22 -22.09 -18.37
N VAL A 311 1.11 -21.46 -17.94
CA VAL A 311 1.14 -20.38 -16.93
C VAL A 311 1.73 -20.88 -15.61
N TYR A 312 1.32 -22.05 -15.14
CA TYR A 312 1.85 -22.64 -13.92
C TYR A 312 3.33 -23.02 -14.03
N ALA A 313 3.74 -23.59 -15.16
CA ALA A 313 5.14 -23.87 -15.42
C ALA A 313 5.98 -22.59 -15.48
N HIS A 314 5.44 -21.52 -16.06
CA HIS A 314 6.08 -20.20 -16.09
C HIS A 314 6.23 -19.63 -14.69
N TYR A 315 5.17 -19.64 -13.87
CA TYR A 315 5.21 -19.25 -12.46
C TYR A 315 6.35 -19.99 -11.73
N LYS A 316 6.40 -21.32 -11.86
CA LYS A 316 7.42 -22.12 -11.17
C LYS A 316 8.83 -21.76 -11.61
N LYS A 317 9.03 -21.52 -12.91
CA LYS A 317 10.31 -21.09 -13.45
C LYS A 317 10.70 -19.69 -12.95
N GLN A 318 9.75 -18.75 -12.92
CA GLN A 318 9.97 -17.38 -12.49
C GLN A 318 10.35 -17.27 -11.01
N ARG A 319 9.76 -18.12 -10.16
CA ARG A 319 9.96 -18.11 -8.70
C ARG A 319 10.95 -19.18 -8.21
N ASP A 320 11.67 -19.85 -9.11
CA ASP A 320 12.51 -21.05 -8.85
C ASP A 320 11.84 -22.09 -7.93
N VAL A 321 10.53 -22.28 -8.13
CA VAL A 321 9.74 -23.22 -7.33
C VAL A 321 9.94 -24.63 -7.83
N ARG A 322 10.38 -25.50 -6.91
CA ARG A 322 10.59 -26.93 -7.16
C ARG A 322 9.59 -27.76 -6.38
N GLY A 323 9.29 -28.95 -6.89
CA GLY A 323 8.33 -29.86 -6.25
C GLY A 323 6.86 -29.56 -6.55
N LYS A 324 5.99 -30.18 -5.76
CA LYS A 324 4.53 -30.08 -5.87
C LYS A 324 4.01 -29.00 -4.93
N ALA A 325 2.90 -28.38 -5.31
CA ALA A 325 2.22 -27.42 -4.45
C ALA A 325 1.75 -28.13 -3.17
N LYS A 326 1.82 -27.40 -2.06
CA LYS A 326 1.31 -27.88 -0.76
C LYS A 326 -0.22 -27.97 -0.78
N PHE A 327 -0.86 -26.97 -1.36
CA PHE A 327 -2.29 -26.96 -1.64
C PHE A 327 -2.49 -26.75 -3.13
N ASP A 328 -3.47 -27.45 -3.70
CA ASP A 328 -3.83 -27.38 -5.11
C ASP A 328 -5.33 -27.65 -5.23
N LEU A 329 -6.11 -26.62 -5.52
CA LEU A 329 -7.57 -26.71 -5.60
C LEU A 329 -8.10 -25.93 -6.80
N ARG A 330 -9.39 -26.11 -7.11
CA ARG A 330 -10.10 -25.34 -8.13
C ARG A 330 -11.34 -24.68 -7.56
N ALA A 331 -11.52 -23.40 -7.83
CA ALA A 331 -12.66 -22.60 -7.36
C ALA A 331 -13.01 -21.51 -8.37
N ASN A 332 -14.27 -21.04 -8.36
CA ASN A 332 -14.70 -19.89 -9.16
C ASN A 332 -14.42 -18.62 -8.34
N LEU A 333 -13.35 -17.91 -8.66
CA LEU A 333 -12.79 -16.82 -7.87
C LEU A 333 -12.89 -15.47 -8.57
N ALA A 334 -12.84 -15.47 -9.91
CA ALA A 334 -12.60 -14.26 -10.69
C ALA A 334 -13.55 -14.14 -11.89
N GLU A 335 -13.05 -13.94 -13.10
CA GLU A 335 -13.87 -13.67 -14.29
C GLU A 335 -14.68 -14.90 -14.72
N GLY A 336 -15.85 -14.69 -15.36
CA GLY A 336 -16.59 -15.75 -16.03
C GLY A 336 -17.26 -16.79 -15.10
N ALA A 337 -17.42 -18.03 -15.54
CA ALA A 337 -17.99 -19.13 -14.76
C ALA A 337 -17.01 -20.29 -14.57
N GLY A 338 -15.86 -20.23 -15.25
CA GLY A 338 -14.77 -21.15 -15.12
C GLY A 338 -14.23 -21.19 -13.68
N LYS A 339 -13.63 -22.33 -13.31
CA LYS A 339 -12.92 -22.45 -12.04
C LYS A 339 -11.43 -22.20 -12.28
N GLU A 340 -10.88 -21.19 -11.63
CA GLU A 340 -9.45 -21.01 -11.50
C GLU A 340 -8.83 -22.10 -10.62
N ARG A 341 -7.57 -22.42 -10.91
CA ARG A 341 -6.71 -23.24 -10.08
C ARG A 341 -5.96 -22.35 -9.10
N VAL A 342 -5.90 -22.79 -7.86
CA VAL A 342 -5.18 -22.13 -6.79
C VAL A 342 -4.15 -23.07 -6.23
N VAL A 343 -2.92 -22.60 -6.15
CA VAL A 343 -1.80 -23.35 -5.58
C VAL A 343 -1.11 -22.55 -4.49
N VAL A 344 -0.54 -23.28 -3.54
CA VAL A 344 0.36 -22.70 -2.54
C VAL A 344 1.70 -23.41 -2.62
N HIS A 345 2.76 -22.65 -2.90
CA HIS A 345 4.15 -23.11 -2.84
C HIS A 345 4.89 -22.35 -1.77
N ASP A 346 5.40 -23.06 -0.78
CA ASP A 346 5.93 -22.46 0.43
C ASP A 346 4.95 -21.42 1.01
N ARG A 347 5.23 -20.11 0.88
CA ARG A 347 4.36 -19.01 1.34
C ARG A 347 3.59 -18.30 0.22
N ASP A 348 3.78 -18.70 -1.02
CA ASP A 348 3.24 -18.00 -2.18
C ASP A 348 1.88 -18.58 -2.58
N LEU A 349 0.84 -17.76 -2.51
CA LEU A 349 -0.53 -18.09 -2.91
C LEU A 349 -0.76 -17.61 -4.33
N VAL A 350 -1.10 -18.53 -5.24
CA VAL A 350 -1.14 -18.25 -6.68
C VAL A 350 -2.47 -18.69 -7.28
N VAL A 351 -3.06 -17.83 -8.10
CA VAL A 351 -4.31 -18.09 -8.83
C VAL A 351 -4.09 -17.94 -10.33
N PHE A 352 -4.58 -18.91 -11.11
CA PHE A 352 -4.54 -18.90 -12.57
C PHE A 352 -5.66 -19.78 -13.14
N GLY A 353 -6.12 -19.54 -14.37
CA GLY A 353 -7.20 -20.31 -14.98
C GLY A 353 -7.44 -19.90 -16.42
N GLU A 354 -8.23 -20.69 -17.16
CA GLU A 354 -8.47 -20.45 -18.59
C GLU A 354 -9.13 -19.11 -18.89
N GLU A 355 -10.11 -18.73 -18.06
CA GLU A 355 -10.82 -17.44 -18.19
C GLU A 355 -10.09 -16.32 -17.43
N PHE A 356 -9.27 -16.65 -16.43
CA PHE A 356 -8.54 -15.67 -15.64
C PHE A 356 -7.35 -15.09 -16.42
N LEU A 357 -7.34 -13.77 -16.60
CA LEU A 357 -6.33 -13.07 -17.42
C LEU A 357 -6.23 -13.67 -18.84
N GLY A 358 -7.36 -14.16 -19.36
CA GLY A 358 -7.44 -14.84 -20.65
C GLY A 358 -6.53 -16.06 -20.77
N GLY A 359 -6.29 -16.80 -19.68
CA GLY A 359 -5.57 -18.07 -19.72
C GLY A 359 -4.06 -17.96 -19.84
N ARG A 360 -3.50 -16.75 -19.63
CA ARG A 360 -2.09 -16.43 -19.94
C ARG A 360 -1.34 -15.76 -18.81
N GLY A 361 -1.99 -15.53 -17.67
CA GLY A 361 -1.40 -14.88 -16.52
C GLY A 361 -1.80 -15.52 -15.20
N PHE A 362 -1.11 -15.14 -14.15
CA PHE A 362 -1.43 -15.54 -12.77
C PHE A 362 -1.41 -14.31 -11.87
N ALA A 363 -2.17 -14.38 -10.77
CA ALA A 363 -2.02 -13.47 -9.63
C ALA A 363 -1.32 -14.23 -8.52
N ALA A 364 -0.37 -13.59 -7.84
CA ALA A 364 0.36 -14.19 -6.73
C ALA A 364 0.51 -13.20 -5.59
N VAL A 365 0.41 -13.70 -4.35
CA VAL A 365 0.70 -12.93 -3.14
C VAL A 365 1.49 -13.79 -2.17
N GLU A 366 2.56 -13.22 -1.61
CA GLU A 366 3.30 -13.87 -0.55
C GLU A 366 2.56 -13.69 0.79
N LEU A 367 2.33 -14.80 1.49
CA LEU A 367 1.67 -14.82 2.80
C LEU A 367 2.68 -14.49 3.91
N VAL A 368 3.15 -13.24 3.90
CA VAL A 368 4.25 -12.73 4.75
C VAL A 368 4.02 -12.88 6.25
N ALA A 369 2.76 -13.06 6.69
CA ALA A 369 2.43 -13.31 8.08
C ALA A 369 2.93 -14.67 8.60
N PHE A 370 3.22 -15.61 7.72
CA PHE A 370 3.80 -16.90 8.07
C PHE A 370 5.31 -16.86 7.87
N ALA A 371 6.06 -17.41 8.83
CA ALA A 371 7.52 -17.47 8.71
C ALA A 371 7.96 -18.45 7.61
N ARG A 372 7.21 -19.53 7.42
CA ARG A 372 7.48 -20.60 6.45
C ARG A 372 6.19 -21.24 5.95
N GLY A 373 6.22 -21.88 4.79
CA GLY A 373 5.04 -22.54 4.23
C GLY A 373 4.48 -23.68 5.08
N ALA A 374 5.30 -24.30 5.93
CA ALA A 374 4.87 -25.32 6.90
C ALA A 374 3.84 -24.78 7.92
N ASP A 375 3.83 -23.47 8.15
CA ASP A 375 2.94 -22.83 9.11
C ASP A 375 1.53 -22.61 8.56
N ILE A 376 1.36 -22.62 7.25
CA ILE A 376 0.05 -22.62 6.59
C ILE A 376 -0.56 -24.01 6.76
N LYS A 377 -1.66 -24.14 7.49
CA LYS A 377 -2.25 -25.44 7.84
C LYS A 377 -3.34 -25.86 6.88
N LYS A 378 -4.09 -24.92 6.32
CA LYS A 378 -5.21 -25.23 5.44
C LYS A 378 -5.47 -24.11 4.44
N LEU A 379 -5.89 -24.52 3.25
CA LEU A 379 -6.49 -23.67 2.23
C LEU A 379 -7.87 -24.25 1.88
N SER A 380 -8.89 -23.41 1.85
CA SER A 380 -10.25 -23.77 1.42
C SER A 380 -10.89 -22.59 0.71
N THR A 381 -12.06 -22.80 0.10
CA THR A 381 -12.77 -21.74 -0.63
C THR A 381 -14.24 -21.67 -0.23
N ARG A 382 -14.81 -20.46 -0.23
CA ARG A 382 -16.22 -20.24 0.11
C ARG A 382 -16.69 -18.90 -0.45
N ASP A 383 -17.93 -18.84 -0.96
CA ASP A 383 -18.59 -17.57 -1.28
C ASP A 383 -19.09 -16.94 0.03
N ILE A 384 -18.23 -16.12 0.64
CA ILE A 384 -18.48 -15.42 1.91
C ILE A 384 -19.09 -14.05 1.60
N THR A 385 -18.63 -13.39 0.54
CA THR A 385 -19.12 -12.07 0.13
C THR A 385 -20.45 -12.11 -0.62
N ARG A 386 -21.00 -13.29 -0.94
CA ARG A 386 -22.29 -13.49 -1.61
C ARG A 386 -22.39 -12.70 -2.90
N ASP A 387 -21.34 -12.72 -3.71
CA ASP A 387 -21.30 -12.16 -5.06
C ASP A 387 -21.22 -13.24 -6.14
N GLY A 388 -21.32 -14.51 -5.75
CA GLY A 388 -21.22 -15.66 -6.64
C GLY A 388 -19.79 -16.08 -6.94
N LYS A 389 -18.80 -15.38 -6.39
CA LYS A 389 -17.38 -15.74 -6.42
C LYS A 389 -16.97 -16.25 -5.05
N GLN A 390 -16.04 -17.20 -5.05
CA GLN A 390 -15.51 -17.77 -3.83
C GLN A 390 -14.30 -16.94 -3.39
N GLU A 391 -14.19 -16.71 -2.09
CA GLU A 391 -12.98 -16.24 -1.45
C GLU A 391 -12.10 -17.42 -1.02
N LEU A 392 -10.81 -17.15 -0.88
CA LEU A 392 -9.80 -18.07 -0.39
C LEU A 392 -9.68 -17.92 1.13
N VAL A 393 -9.90 -19.00 1.86
CA VAL A 393 -9.80 -19.06 3.33
C VAL A 393 -8.55 -19.84 3.70
N ILE A 394 -7.64 -19.16 4.39
CA ILE A 394 -6.33 -19.68 4.79
C ILE A 394 -6.29 -19.76 6.31
N GLU A 395 -5.94 -20.93 6.82
CA GLU A 395 -5.73 -21.15 8.25
C GLU A 395 -4.25 -21.47 8.49
N GLY A 396 -3.63 -20.87 9.50
CA GLY A 396 -2.22 -21.08 9.77
C GLY A 396 -1.79 -20.69 11.18
N VAL A 397 -0.50 -20.85 11.47
CA VAL A 397 0.10 -20.56 12.78
C VAL A 397 1.15 -19.46 12.63
N ILE A 398 1.11 -18.45 13.49
CA ILE A 398 2.16 -17.44 13.63
C ILE A 398 2.88 -17.71 14.94
N GLU A 399 4.18 -17.94 14.88
CA GLU A 399 5.02 -18.13 16.07
C GLU A 399 5.71 -16.80 16.43
N SER A 400 5.73 -16.46 17.72
CA SER A 400 6.38 -15.25 18.23
C SER A 400 7.03 -15.54 19.58
N PRO A 401 8.20 -14.98 19.89
CA PRO A 401 8.81 -15.14 21.20
C PRO A 401 7.91 -14.54 22.28
N MET A 402 7.88 -15.18 23.44
CA MET A 402 7.24 -14.64 24.64
C MET A 402 8.22 -13.75 25.41
N PRO A 403 7.78 -12.62 25.95
CA PRO A 403 8.56 -11.87 26.93
C PRO A 403 8.95 -12.76 28.12
N ASP A 404 10.19 -12.63 28.60
CA ASP A 404 10.71 -13.44 29.71
C ASP A 404 9.92 -13.24 31.01
N ASP A 405 9.39 -12.03 31.24
CA ASP A 405 8.53 -11.68 32.37
C ASP A 405 7.13 -12.32 32.30
N LEU A 406 6.73 -12.83 31.14
CA LEU A 406 5.51 -13.60 30.91
C LEU A 406 5.76 -15.11 30.82
N GLY A 407 6.94 -15.56 31.23
CA GLY A 407 7.32 -16.98 31.33
C GLY A 407 8.24 -17.48 30.21
N GLY A 408 8.63 -16.61 29.26
CA GLY A 408 9.51 -16.96 28.15
C GLY A 408 8.94 -18.02 27.20
N GLY A 409 9.74 -18.45 26.22
CA GLY A 409 9.37 -19.48 25.24
C GLY A 409 8.69 -18.94 23.99
N VAL A 410 7.85 -19.77 23.34
CA VAL A 410 7.22 -19.45 22.04
C VAL A 410 5.70 -19.41 22.21
N MET A 411 5.12 -18.27 21.85
CA MET A 411 3.69 -18.12 21.65
C MET A 411 3.32 -18.56 20.23
N LYS A 412 2.27 -19.36 20.10
CA LYS A 412 1.70 -19.75 18.80
C LYS A 412 0.30 -19.18 18.67
N ARG A 413 0.07 -18.35 17.66
CA ARG A 413 -1.24 -17.78 17.32
C ARG A 413 -1.79 -18.53 16.12
N GLU A 414 -2.95 -19.16 16.27
CA GLU A 414 -3.70 -19.69 15.13
C GLU A 414 -4.54 -18.58 14.53
N VAL A 415 -4.43 -18.40 13.23
CA VAL A 415 -5.07 -17.31 12.50
C VAL A 415 -5.85 -17.83 11.30
N VAL A 416 -6.91 -17.10 10.97
CA VAL A 416 -7.67 -17.25 9.73
C VAL A 416 -7.50 -15.98 8.91
N MET A 417 -7.23 -16.11 7.62
CA MET A 417 -7.21 -15.02 6.65
C MET A 417 -8.15 -15.33 5.49
N VAL A 418 -8.78 -14.29 4.94
CA VAL A 418 -9.63 -14.41 3.75
C VAL A 418 -9.08 -13.49 2.67
N TYR A 419 -8.85 -14.05 1.49
CA TYR A 419 -8.40 -13.33 0.31
C TYR A 419 -9.48 -13.37 -0.78
N LYS A 420 -9.62 -12.26 -1.50
CA LYS A 420 -10.51 -12.10 -2.65
C LYS A 420 -9.69 -11.72 -3.88
N VAL A 421 -10.12 -12.18 -5.06
CA VAL A 421 -9.59 -11.66 -6.32
C VAL A 421 -10.31 -10.36 -6.65
N VAL A 422 -9.57 -9.26 -6.77
CA VAL A 422 -10.09 -7.95 -7.14
C VAL A 422 -9.36 -7.49 -8.40
N GLY A 423 -10.09 -7.45 -9.52
CA GLY A 423 -9.48 -7.28 -10.83
C GLY A 423 -8.46 -8.38 -11.11
N GLN A 424 -7.18 -7.99 -11.18
CA GLN A 424 -6.06 -8.88 -11.50
C GLN A 424 -5.19 -9.23 -10.26
N GLN A 425 -5.64 -8.87 -9.05
CA GLN A 425 -4.84 -8.97 -7.82
C GLN A 425 -5.55 -9.80 -6.75
N LEU A 426 -4.75 -10.31 -5.79
CA LEU A 426 -5.23 -10.96 -4.58
C LEU A 426 -5.17 -9.98 -3.42
N GLU A 427 -6.34 -9.67 -2.85
CA GLU A 427 -6.46 -8.74 -1.73
C GLU A 427 -6.92 -9.47 -0.46
N ARG A 428 -6.29 -9.19 0.68
CA ARG A 428 -6.73 -9.71 1.97
C ARG A 428 -7.90 -8.86 2.48
N VAL A 429 -9.10 -9.47 2.54
CA VAL A 429 -10.34 -8.78 2.92
C VAL A 429 -10.75 -9.02 4.38
N PHE A 430 -10.11 -9.98 5.06
CA PHE A 430 -10.31 -10.26 6.49
C PHE A 430 -9.14 -11.04 7.08
N ALA A 431 -8.85 -10.82 8.36
CA ALA A 431 -8.00 -11.70 9.16
C ALA A 431 -8.40 -11.67 10.65
N ALA A 432 -8.28 -12.80 11.34
CA ALA A 432 -8.54 -12.91 12.77
C ALA A 432 -7.62 -13.92 13.46
N GLU A 433 -7.30 -13.67 14.72
CA GLU A 433 -6.75 -14.68 15.61
C GLU A 433 -7.87 -15.53 16.20
N VAL A 434 -7.76 -16.85 16.04
CA VAL A 434 -8.77 -17.82 16.48
C VAL A 434 -8.28 -18.73 17.60
N ALA A 435 -6.97 -18.81 17.85
CA ALA A 435 -6.46 -19.39 19.08
C ALA A 435 -5.06 -18.87 19.44
N ARG A 436 -4.68 -19.05 20.70
CA ARG A 436 -3.35 -18.75 21.22
C ARG A 436 -2.87 -19.85 22.16
N ASN A 437 -1.66 -20.33 21.92
CA ASN A 437 -0.99 -21.35 22.74
C ASN A 437 0.31 -20.81 23.31
N VAL A 438 0.59 -21.13 24.57
CA VAL A 438 1.90 -20.94 25.22
C VAL A 438 2.18 -22.18 26.07
N GLY A 439 3.20 -22.95 25.68
CA GLY A 439 3.41 -24.30 26.22
C GLY A 439 2.14 -25.14 26.06
N ASP A 440 1.68 -25.73 27.17
CA ASP A 440 0.48 -26.58 27.20
C ASP A 440 -0.83 -25.79 27.44
N LYS A 441 -0.75 -24.47 27.58
CA LYS A 441 -1.92 -23.61 27.83
C LYS A 441 -2.48 -23.05 26.52
N ARG A 442 -3.81 -22.97 26.40
CA ARG A 442 -4.51 -22.55 25.19
C ARG A 442 -5.74 -21.70 25.51
N VAL A 443 -5.98 -20.68 24.68
CA VAL A 443 -7.28 -20.00 24.57
C VAL A 443 -7.73 -20.05 23.12
N GLU A 444 -9.00 -20.37 22.88
CA GLU A 444 -9.58 -20.46 21.54
C GLU A 444 -10.86 -19.64 21.43
N ALA A 445 -11.09 -19.10 20.24
CA ALA A 445 -12.30 -18.44 19.80
C ALA A 445 -12.96 -19.28 18.69
N THR A 446 -14.26 -19.07 18.49
CA THR A 446 -15.00 -19.70 17.40
C THR A 446 -15.24 -18.67 16.30
N LEU A 447 -14.84 -19.01 15.07
CA LEU A 447 -15.13 -18.21 13.89
C LEU A 447 -16.20 -18.89 13.03
N ARG A 448 -17.23 -18.15 12.63
CA ARG A 448 -18.32 -18.65 11.77
C ARG A 448 -18.57 -17.70 10.61
N PHE A 449 -18.70 -18.26 9.42
CA PHE A 449 -19.23 -17.57 8.24
C PHE A 449 -20.75 -17.75 8.21
N THR A 450 -21.50 -16.69 8.44
CA THR A 450 -22.97 -16.71 8.57
C THR A 450 -23.66 -16.14 7.33
N GLU A 451 -24.98 -16.10 7.34
CA GLU A 451 -25.76 -15.49 6.26
C GLU A 451 -25.65 -13.95 6.30
N GLY A 452 -25.87 -13.30 5.15
CA GLY A 452 -25.85 -11.84 5.06
C GLY A 452 -24.47 -11.19 4.95
N ARG A 453 -23.46 -11.93 4.44
CA ARG A 453 -22.06 -11.46 4.30
C ARG A 453 -21.42 -11.13 5.65
N ILE A 454 -21.74 -11.93 6.67
CA ILE A 454 -21.29 -11.71 8.05
C ILE A 454 -20.28 -12.79 8.47
N ILE A 455 -19.22 -12.36 9.14
CA ILE A 455 -18.32 -13.19 9.93
C ILE A 455 -18.63 -12.93 11.40
N GLU A 456 -18.84 -14.00 12.17
CA GLU A 456 -18.99 -13.93 13.62
C GLU A 456 -17.77 -14.54 14.30
N LEU A 457 -17.15 -13.78 15.19
CA LEU A 457 -16.09 -14.23 16.08
C LEU A 457 -16.61 -14.21 17.51
N SER A 458 -16.70 -15.37 18.15
CA SER A 458 -17.22 -15.50 19.52
C SER A 458 -16.17 -16.13 20.44
N PRO A 459 -16.25 -15.93 21.76
CA PRO A 459 -15.40 -16.67 22.69
C PRO A 459 -15.59 -18.17 22.52
N GLY A 460 -14.51 -18.91 22.70
CA GLY A 460 -14.52 -20.36 22.77
C GLY A 460 -14.17 -20.82 24.19
N ARG A 461 -13.13 -21.63 24.31
CA ARG A 461 -12.71 -22.24 25.58
C ARG A 461 -11.29 -21.79 25.95
N ALA A 462 -10.94 -21.99 27.21
CA ALA A 462 -9.57 -21.90 27.67
C ALA A 462 -9.19 -23.21 28.38
N SER A 463 -7.97 -23.67 28.16
CA SER A 463 -7.36 -24.80 28.85
C SER A 463 -6.04 -24.34 29.46
N GLY A 464 -5.85 -24.55 30.76
CA GLY A 464 -4.67 -24.09 31.50
C GLY A 464 -4.59 -22.58 31.73
N TYR A 465 -5.57 -21.81 31.24
CA TYR A 465 -5.74 -20.38 31.51
C TYR A 465 -7.09 -20.08 32.15
N SER A 466 -7.10 -19.03 32.96
CA SER A 466 -8.26 -18.37 33.55
C SER A 466 -8.11 -16.86 33.40
N GLU A 467 -9.17 -16.09 33.68
CA GLU A 467 -9.11 -14.63 33.69
C GLU A 467 -7.94 -14.08 34.51
N ARG A 468 -7.66 -14.71 35.66
CA ARG A 468 -6.59 -14.28 36.59
C ARG A 468 -5.19 -14.70 36.14
N THR A 469 -5.06 -15.71 35.29
CA THR A 469 -3.76 -16.32 34.93
C THR A 469 -3.35 -16.07 33.49
N TYR A 470 -4.24 -15.52 32.66
CA TYR A 470 -3.95 -15.14 31.29
C TYR A 470 -3.30 -13.73 31.27
N PRO A 471 -2.09 -13.58 30.71
CA PRO A 471 -1.32 -12.36 30.92
C PRO A 471 -1.75 -11.18 30.04
N TRP A 472 -2.68 -11.38 29.10
CA TRP A 472 -3.13 -10.33 28.18
C TRP A 472 -4.58 -9.93 28.43
N ARG A 473 -4.83 -8.62 28.41
CA ARG A 473 -6.21 -8.10 28.44
C ARG A 473 -6.91 -8.34 27.11
N GLN A 474 -8.24 -8.39 27.14
CA GLN A 474 -9.05 -8.36 25.92
C GLN A 474 -8.67 -7.11 25.10
N LYS A 475 -8.34 -7.30 23.83
CA LYS A 475 -8.20 -6.19 22.88
C LYS A 475 -9.55 -5.94 22.24
N THR A 476 -9.97 -4.68 22.19
CA THR A 476 -11.26 -4.28 21.60
C THR A 476 -11.13 -3.76 20.17
N THR A 477 -9.91 -3.63 19.64
CA THR A 477 -9.64 -3.18 18.27
C THR A 477 -8.68 -4.14 17.56
N PRO A 478 -8.68 -4.18 16.22
CA PRO A 478 -7.70 -4.93 15.44
C PRO A 478 -6.25 -4.57 15.79
N ASP A 479 -5.36 -5.55 15.71
CA ASP A 479 -3.92 -5.38 15.96
C ASP A 479 -3.11 -6.17 14.94
N GLY A 480 -2.11 -5.53 14.33
CA GLY A 480 -1.34 -6.11 13.21
C GLY A 480 -2.20 -6.50 11.99
N GLY A 481 -3.37 -5.86 11.83
CA GLY A 481 -4.33 -6.19 10.78
C GLY A 481 -5.17 -7.46 11.04
N PHE A 482 -5.18 -7.98 12.28
CA PHE A 482 -6.04 -9.08 12.69
C PHE A 482 -7.10 -8.62 13.68
N GLU A 483 -8.33 -9.11 13.52
CA GLU A 483 -9.31 -9.09 14.61
C GLU A 483 -8.75 -9.89 15.80
N PRO A 484 -8.81 -9.33 17.02
CA PRO A 484 -8.17 -9.93 18.17
C PRO A 484 -8.94 -11.17 18.63
N LEU A 485 -8.21 -12.09 19.27
CA LEU A 485 -8.79 -13.23 19.96
C LEU A 485 -9.84 -12.76 20.98
N VAL A 486 -11.05 -13.31 20.90
CA VAL A 486 -12.13 -13.01 21.85
C VAL A 486 -12.02 -13.98 23.02
N LEU A 487 -11.74 -13.46 24.22
CA LEU A 487 -11.46 -14.28 25.40
C LEU A 487 -12.76 -14.75 26.07
N PRO A 488 -12.79 -15.97 26.65
CA PRO A 488 -13.97 -16.52 27.35
C PRO A 488 -14.51 -15.67 28.50
N TRP A 489 -13.66 -14.85 29.12
CA TRP A 489 -13.99 -13.97 30.26
C TRP A 489 -14.01 -12.48 29.88
N SER A 490 -14.04 -12.15 28.59
CA SER A 490 -13.99 -10.75 28.13
C SER A 490 -15.28 -9.96 28.34
N GLY A 491 -16.40 -10.64 28.61
CA GLY A 491 -17.74 -10.04 28.57
C GLY A 491 -18.25 -9.74 27.15
N ILE A 492 -17.50 -10.10 26.10
CA ILE A 492 -17.92 -9.98 24.70
C ILE A 492 -18.58 -11.29 24.27
N ASP A 493 -19.87 -11.27 23.95
CA ASP A 493 -20.58 -12.46 23.49
C ASP A 493 -20.16 -12.86 22.07
N LYS A 494 -20.01 -11.87 21.19
CA LYS A 494 -19.54 -12.03 19.81
C LYS A 494 -19.11 -10.68 19.23
N VAL A 495 -18.28 -10.73 18.19
CA VAL A 495 -17.98 -9.62 17.28
C VAL A 495 -18.57 -9.97 15.93
N ARG A 496 -19.35 -9.07 15.33
CA ARG A 496 -19.93 -9.28 14.00
C ARG A 496 -19.27 -8.36 13.00
N LEU A 497 -18.79 -8.94 11.91
CA LEU A 497 -18.19 -8.19 10.81
C LEU A 497 -18.97 -8.42 9.54
N ARG A 498 -19.35 -7.34 8.85
CA ARG A 498 -20.04 -7.41 7.57
C ARG A 498 -19.11 -6.97 6.45
N PHE A 499 -19.20 -7.63 5.30
CA PHE A 499 -18.52 -7.17 4.09
C PHE A 499 -19.14 -5.85 3.60
N ASP A 500 -18.33 -4.80 3.50
CA ASP A 500 -18.75 -3.45 3.10
C ASP A 500 -18.60 -3.18 1.59
N GLY A 501 -18.16 -4.17 0.82
CA GLY A 501 -17.80 -4.05 -0.59
C GLY A 501 -16.28 -4.03 -0.84
N GLN A 502 -15.48 -3.77 0.18
CA GLN A 502 -14.02 -3.82 0.14
C GLN A 502 -13.46 -4.83 1.14
N LYS A 503 -13.91 -4.80 2.39
CA LYS A 503 -13.41 -5.65 3.48
C LYS A 503 -14.51 -6.00 4.48
N PHE A 504 -14.22 -6.94 5.39
CA PHE A 504 -15.08 -7.18 6.54
C PHE A 504 -14.80 -6.15 7.62
N ALA A 505 -15.83 -5.39 8.01
CA ALA A 505 -15.76 -4.36 9.03
C ALA A 505 -16.79 -4.62 10.13
N ARG A 506 -16.48 -4.25 11.37
CA ARG A 506 -17.39 -4.41 12.52
C ARG A 506 -18.69 -3.63 12.31
N ILE A 507 -19.80 -4.21 12.77
CA ILE A 507 -21.15 -3.63 12.64
C ILE A 507 -21.88 -3.47 13.97
N ASP A 508 -21.21 -3.79 15.07
CA ASP A 508 -21.69 -3.76 16.45
C ASP A 508 -20.80 -2.91 17.37
#